data_AF-A0A1X2LTQ6-F1
#
_entry.id   AF-A0A1X2LTQ6-F1
#
_cell.length_a   1.000
_cell.length_b   1.000
_cell.length_c   1.000
_cell.angle_alpha   90.00
_cell.angle_beta   90.00
_cell.angle_gamma   90.00
#
_symmetry.space_group_name_H-M   'P 1'
#
loop_
_entity.id
_entity.type
_entity.pdbx_description
1 polymer ?
#
loop_
_entity_poly.entity_id
_entity_poly.type
_entity_poly.pdbx_seq_one_letter_code
_entity_poly.pdbx_strand_id
1 'polypeptide(L)'
;MGRFIYNLSPDTFTAANLSNNRPFGYLLAPNNASPQLVELAGQVRGAGLALMADNGNFAFIGKVRGALRERAAVLREHLVRVEDDLGRSVRAGEVPEDVQKSFLGLSVEARELARQLASNGESSLGEQVALGPTHLIGVEDITAACWLALDLERVYMGRRSRDWRRMNESVARRASRRLRDLPASVRSSYYPVASAESYNTAYDAGVAFAAQGVARVSMGFGAYMADANYRDYVVIRRRRIDFAGRLPNRYTRTVLVARGFWDGYRAISGGAPAAFHCLGLGAPIMLPLVALVAGGATELSFDATSPIKDALRDGILYVTTPAYMKIRIRRSAGWLASDATRTWDCPCAFCRAFAKKFPFNYAIGHAWRAANPDREPKAADLREGGALYEAYPLFSEPPGGPRRDAVDHARIGHNHWAIEQILGAVSCAAGIAALASHVERVVDDYAATTTPPFAQAVAQGLAFALDPKL
;
A
#
# COMPACT_ATOMS: atom_id res chain seq x y z
N MET A 1 1.30 17.87 3.76
CA MET A 1 2.19 16.88 4.41
C MET A 1 2.23 15.59 3.60
N GLY A 2 1.08 14.98 3.31
CA GLY A 2 0.99 13.79 2.43
C GLY A 2 0.75 14.14 0.97
N ARG A 3 1.40 13.45 0.04
CA ARG A 3 1.21 13.54 -1.41
C ARG A 3 1.05 12.14 -2.01
N PHE A 4 0.19 11.96 -3.01
CA PHE A 4 0.10 10.70 -3.76
C PHE A 4 0.82 10.82 -5.11
N ILE A 5 1.63 9.81 -5.44
CA ILE A 5 2.32 9.66 -6.71
C ILE A 5 1.57 8.61 -7.53
N TYR A 6 1.17 8.99 -8.74
CA TYR A 6 0.31 8.15 -9.58
C TYR A 6 1.22 7.20 -10.36
N ASN A 7 0.83 5.94 -10.51
CA ASN A 7 1.55 5.08 -11.46
C ASN A 7 1.30 5.62 -12.88
N LEU A 8 2.36 5.90 -13.64
CA LEU A 8 2.23 6.47 -14.97
C LEU A 8 1.60 5.44 -15.91
N SER A 9 0.41 5.76 -16.41
CA SER A 9 -0.25 5.04 -17.49
C SER A 9 -1.06 6.04 -18.35
N PRO A 10 -1.45 5.65 -19.58
CA PRO A 10 -2.36 6.47 -20.37
C PRO A 10 -3.65 6.83 -19.61
N ASP A 11 -4.20 5.88 -18.85
CA ASP A 11 -5.43 6.07 -18.09
C ASP A 11 -5.27 7.07 -16.95
N THR A 12 -4.20 6.97 -16.15
CA THR A 12 -3.98 7.87 -15.01
C THR A 12 -3.57 9.27 -15.46
N PHE A 13 -2.83 9.39 -16.57
CA PHE A 13 -2.48 10.67 -17.16
C PHE A 13 -3.70 11.37 -17.77
N THR A 14 -4.49 10.65 -18.57
CA THR A 14 -5.73 11.19 -19.15
C THR A 14 -6.73 11.58 -18.07
N ALA A 15 -6.90 10.74 -17.04
CA ALA A 15 -7.80 11.02 -15.93
C ALA A 15 -7.41 12.32 -15.19
N ALA A 16 -6.13 12.50 -14.90
CA ALA A 16 -5.64 13.71 -14.26
C ALA A 16 -5.84 14.97 -15.12
N ASN A 17 -5.65 14.91 -16.44
CA ASN A 17 -5.83 16.09 -17.30
C ASN A 17 -7.30 16.51 -17.47
N LEU A 18 -8.25 15.57 -17.36
CA LEU A 18 -9.68 15.84 -17.54
C LEU A 18 -10.38 16.36 -16.27
N SER A 19 -9.76 16.13 -15.11
CA SER A 19 -10.26 16.63 -13.84
C SER A 19 -9.34 17.76 -13.41
N ASN A 20 -9.83 18.84 -12.80
CA ASN A 20 -8.94 19.85 -12.21
C ASN A 20 -8.07 19.30 -11.05
N ASN A 21 -7.97 17.97 -10.87
CA ASN A 21 -7.01 17.30 -10.02
C ASN A 21 -5.65 17.27 -10.70
N ARG A 22 -4.79 18.22 -10.33
CA ARG A 22 -3.37 18.17 -10.70
C ARG A 22 -2.64 17.26 -9.72
N PRO A 23 -2.22 16.03 -10.11
CA PRO A 23 -1.49 15.15 -9.22
C PRO A 23 -0.13 15.78 -8.88
N PHE A 24 0.44 15.41 -7.73
CA PHE A 24 1.77 15.89 -7.38
C PHE A 24 2.84 15.37 -8.37
N GLY A 25 2.71 14.11 -8.78
CA GLY A 25 3.63 13.51 -9.74
C GLY A 25 3.25 12.09 -10.14
N TYR A 26 4.10 11.51 -10.96
CA TYR A 26 3.95 10.16 -11.49
C TYR A 26 5.19 9.30 -11.22
N LEU A 27 4.96 8.00 -11.07
CA LEU A 27 5.99 6.98 -10.92
C LEU A 27 6.12 6.16 -12.20
N LEU A 28 7.35 5.96 -12.66
CA LEU A 28 7.67 5.11 -13.80
C LEU A 28 8.90 4.25 -13.48
N ALA A 29 8.80 2.95 -13.66
CA ALA A 29 9.92 2.02 -13.55
C ALA A 29 10.58 1.81 -14.93
N PRO A 30 11.92 1.72 -15.03
CA PRO A 30 12.62 1.49 -16.30
C PRO A 30 12.16 0.23 -17.04
N ASN A 31 11.92 -0.86 -16.32
CA ASN A 31 11.44 -2.12 -16.88
C ASN A 31 10.00 -2.08 -17.41
N ASN A 32 9.27 -0.98 -17.15
CA ASN A 32 7.95 -0.70 -17.68
C ASN A 32 7.93 0.51 -18.64
N ALA A 33 9.09 1.10 -18.97
CA ALA A 33 9.18 2.32 -19.77
C ALA A 33 9.04 2.04 -21.28
N SER A 34 7.84 1.72 -21.73
CA SER A 34 7.53 1.62 -23.17
C SER A 34 7.75 2.97 -23.89
N PRO A 35 7.93 3.00 -25.22
CA PRO A 35 8.08 4.25 -25.97
C PRO A 35 6.96 5.27 -25.67
N GLN A 36 5.71 4.80 -25.59
CA GLN A 36 4.56 5.63 -25.22
C GLN A 36 4.68 6.21 -23.80
N LEU A 37 5.15 5.41 -22.83
CA LEU A 37 5.31 5.88 -21.45
C LEU A 37 6.49 6.82 -21.28
N VAL A 38 7.55 6.67 -22.09
CA VAL A 38 8.67 7.62 -22.15
C VAL A 38 8.21 8.96 -22.71
N GLU A 39 7.36 8.95 -23.75
CA GLU A 39 6.76 10.16 -24.29
C GLU A 39 5.86 10.85 -23.24
N LEU A 40 4.98 10.10 -22.58
CA LEU A 40 4.15 10.61 -21.49
C LEU A 40 4.99 11.17 -20.33
N ALA A 41 6.11 10.53 -19.99
CA ALA A 41 7.04 11.05 -18.98
C ALA A 41 7.62 12.41 -19.41
N GLY A 42 7.88 12.61 -20.70
CA GLY A 42 8.21 13.92 -21.27
C GLY A 42 7.12 14.97 -21.06
N GLN A 43 5.86 14.61 -21.30
CA GLN A 43 4.71 15.49 -21.08
C GLN A 43 4.51 15.83 -19.59
N VAL A 44 4.67 14.86 -18.69
CA VAL A 44 4.66 15.06 -17.23
C VAL A 44 5.67 16.13 -16.81
N ARG A 45 6.91 16.03 -17.31
CA ARG A 45 7.95 17.02 -17.04
C ARG A 45 7.64 18.38 -17.66
N GLY A 46 7.14 18.40 -18.90
CA GLY A 46 6.71 19.63 -19.57
C GLY A 46 5.60 20.38 -18.82
N ALA A 47 4.73 19.65 -18.12
CA ALA A 47 3.69 20.20 -17.26
C ALA A 47 4.20 20.63 -15.85
N GLY A 48 5.51 20.51 -15.59
CA GLY A 48 6.13 20.85 -14.31
C GLY A 48 5.74 19.92 -13.15
N LEU A 49 5.28 18.70 -13.46
CA LEU A 49 4.91 17.70 -12.45
C LEU A 49 6.13 16.86 -12.05
N ALA A 50 6.11 16.29 -10.86
CA ALA A 50 7.17 15.39 -10.43
C ALA A 50 7.13 14.09 -11.24
N LEU A 51 8.28 13.64 -11.71
CA LEU A 51 8.51 12.29 -12.23
C LEU A 51 9.44 11.55 -11.27
N MET A 52 8.95 10.46 -10.70
CA MET A 52 9.68 9.57 -9.81
C MET A 52 10.08 8.30 -10.56
N ALA A 53 11.37 8.05 -10.68
CA ALA A 53 11.87 6.81 -11.28
C ALA A 53 11.98 5.72 -10.20
N ASP A 54 11.18 4.66 -10.33
CA ASP A 54 11.27 3.47 -9.49
C ASP A 54 12.48 2.61 -9.90
N ASN A 55 13.05 1.82 -9.00
CA ASN A 55 14.17 0.92 -9.29
C ASN A 55 13.72 -0.35 -10.07
N GLY A 56 12.40 -0.60 -10.15
CA GLY A 56 11.81 -1.70 -10.91
C GLY A 56 11.94 -3.08 -10.26
N ASN A 57 12.47 -3.15 -9.05
CA ASN A 57 12.78 -4.40 -8.35
C ASN A 57 11.55 -5.25 -8.02
N PHE A 58 10.35 -4.67 -8.05
CA PHE A 58 9.10 -5.40 -7.84
C PHE A 58 8.95 -6.60 -8.79
N ALA A 59 9.43 -6.49 -10.03
CA ALA A 59 9.43 -7.60 -10.98
C ALA A 59 10.31 -8.78 -10.52
N PHE A 60 11.45 -8.49 -9.87
CA PHE A 60 12.35 -9.52 -9.34
C PHE A 60 11.75 -10.22 -8.12
N ILE A 61 11.08 -9.47 -7.23
CA ILE A 61 10.31 -10.06 -6.12
C ILE A 61 9.26 -11.05 -6.67
N GLY A 62 8.57 -10.67 -7.75
CA GLY A 62 7.62 -11.54 -8.45
C GLY A 62 8.25 -12.84 -8.98
N LYS A 63 9.47 -12.77 -9.53
CA LYS A 63 10.23 -13.95 -10.01
C LYS A 63 10.64 -14.88 -8.87
N VAL A 64 11.20 -14.34 -7.77
CA VAL A 64 11.57 -15.14 -6.59
C VAL A 64 10.33 -15.81 -6.00
N ARG A 65 9.23 -15.06 -5.83
CA ARG A 65 7.96 -15.62 -5.37
C ARG A 65 7.47 -16.72 -6.29
N GLY A 66 7.45 -16.49 -7.60
CA GLY A 66 7.01 -17.48 -8.59
C GLY A 66 7.78 -18.80 -8.51
N ALA A 67 9.10 -18.74 -8.31
CA ALA A 67 9.96 -19.91 -8.19
C ALA A 67 9.74 -20.71 -6.89
N LEU A 68 9.41 -20.04 -5.78
CA LEU A 68 9.40 -20.64 -4.45
C LEU A 68 8.01 -20.79 -3.81
N ARG A 69 6.94 -20.28 -4.44
CA ARG A 69 5.59 -20.19 -3.85
C ARG A 69 5.01 -21.53 -3.41
N GLU A 70 5.17 -22.58 -4.19
CA GLU A 70 4.53 -23.88 -3.90
C GLU A 70 5.16 -24.49 -2.64
N ARG A 71 6.49 -24.38 -2.52
CA ARG A 71 7.22 -24.84 -1.32
C ARG A 71 6.89 -23.99 -0.10
N ALA A 72 6.76 -22.67 -0.27
CA ALA A 72 6.31 -21.79 0.81
C ALA A 72 4.89 -22.14 1.29
N ALA A 73 3.97 -22.43 0.36
CA ALA A 73 2.60 -22.82 0.67
C ALA A 73 2.54 -24.11 1.50
N VAL A 74 3.31 -25.14 1.11
CA VAL A 74 3.41 -26.39 1.89
C VAL A 74 3.91 -26.13 3.32
N LEU A 75 4.95 -25.31 3.50
CA LEU A 75 5.43 -24.95 4.83
C LEU A 75 4.40 -24.15 5.63
N ARG A 76 3.63 -23.29 4.96
CA ARG A 76 2.57 -22.53 5.61
C ARG A 76 1.43 -23.43 6.08
N GLU A 77 1.02 -24.42 5.29
CA GLU A 77 0.01 -25.42 5.70
C GLU A 77 0.46 -26.20 6.95
N HIS A 78 1.73 -26.59 7.01
CA HIS A 78 2.29 -27.23 8.20
C HIS A 78 2.20 -26.31 9.42
N LEU A 79 2.52 -25.04 9.25
CA LEU A 79 2.46 -24.06 10.31
C LEU A 79 1.03 -23.75 10.76
N VAL A 80 0.06 -23.70 9.85
CA VAL A 80 -1.35 -23.51 10.19
C VAL A 80 -1.84 -24.63 11.10
N ARG A 81 -1.48 -25.89 10.83
CA ARG A 81 -1.82 -27.01 11.73
C ARG A 81 -1.25 -26.83 13.13
N VAL A 82 0.00 -26.36 13.25
CA VAL A 82 0.60 -26.04 14.55
C VAL A 82 -0.13 -24.89 15.25
N GLU A 83 -0.53 -23.85 14.51
CA GLU A 83 -1.32 -22.73 15.07
C GLU A 83 -2.72 -23.17 15.51
N ASP A 84 -3.35 -24.10 14.77
CA ASP A 84 -4.66 -24.66 15.11
C ASP A 84 -4.58 -25.51 16.38
N ASP A 85 -3.56 -26.36 16.51
CA ASP A 85 -3.32 -27.16 17.73
C ASP A 85 -3.04 -26.27 18.97
N LEU A 86 -2.38 -25.12 18.77
CA LEU A 86 -2.13 -24.15 19.84
C LEU A 86 -3.36 -23.27 20.14
N GLY A 87 -4.33 -23.18 19.23
CA GLY A 87 -5.43 -22.21 19.30
C GLY A 87 -4.99 -20.75 19.17
N ARG A 88 -3.76 -20.49 18.71
CA ARG A 88 -3.16 -19.16 18.61
C ARG A 88 -1.97 -19.14 17.65
N SER A 89 -1.49 -17.95 17.35
CA SER A 89 -0.31 -17.72 16.52
C SER A 89 0.95 -18.30 17.19
N VAL A 90 1.80 -18.93 16.40
CA VAL A 90 3.08 -19.48 16.90
C VAL A 90 4.00 -18.36 17.40
N ARG A 91 4.76 -18.64 18.46
CA ARG A 91 5.76 -17.75 19.03
C ARG A 91 7.17 -18.31 18.81
N ALA A 92 8.17 -17.49 19.10
CA ALA A 92 9.56 -17.89 18.97
C ALA A 92 9.84 -19.10 19.89
N GLY A 93 10.36 -20.18 19.30
CA GLY A 93 10.64 -21.45 20.01
C GLY A 93 9.48 -22.46 19.98
N GLU A 94 8.32 -22.11 19.44
CA GLU A 94 7.15 -23.01 19.35
C GLU A 94 7.01 -23.67 17.97
N VAL A 95 7.79 -23.25 16.99
CA VAL A 95 7.82 -23.87 15.66
C VAL A 95 8.65 -25.15 15.75
N PRO A 96 8.12 -26.32 15.34
CA PRO A 96 8.88 -27.57 15.31
C PRO A 96 10.22 -27.41 14.58
N GLU A 97 11.27 -28.07 15.09
CA GLU A 97 12.64 -27.85 14.62
C GLU A 97 12.82 -28.17 13.12
N ASP A 98 12.20 -29.24 12.64
CA ASP A 98 12.21 -29.67 11.24
C ASP A 98 11.51 -28.67 10.31
N VAL A 99 10.36 -28.14 10.76
CA VAL A 99 9.60 -27.09 10.06
C VAL A 99 10.41 -25.79 10.04
N GLN A 100 10.96 -25.36 11.18
CA GLN A 100 11.79 -24.17 11.28
C GLN A 100 13.05 -24.27 10.40
N LYS A 101 13.72 -25.42 10.36
CA LYS A 101 14.86 -25.68 9.49
C LYS A 101 14.48 -25.55 8.01
N SER A 102 13.28 -26.01 7.64
CA SER A 102 12.76 -25.88 6.27
C SER A 102 12.46 -24.43 5.90
N PHE A 103 11.83 -23.66 6.80
CA PHE A 103 11.65 -22.21 6.62
C PHE A 103 12.99 -21.48 6.49
N LEU A 104 13.97 -21.82 7.33
CA LEU A 104 15.31 -21.24 7.27
C LEU A 104 15.99 -21.56 5.93
N GLY A 105 15.94 -22.81 5.47
CA GLY A 105 16.49 -23.23 4.18
C GLY A 105 15.86 -22.46 3.01
N LEU A 106 14.52 -22.36 2.98
CA LEU A 106 13.80 -21.61 1.95
C LEU A 106 14.16 -20.12 1.98
N SER A 107 14.38 -19.54 3.17
CA SER A 107 14.81 -18.15 3.31
C SER A 107 16.20 -17.88 2.76
N VAL A 108 17.13 -18.85 2.88
CA VAL A 108 18.47 -18.75 2.31
C VAL A 108 18.40 -18.80 0.79
N GLU A 109 17.62 -19.73 0.24
CA GLU A 109 17.41 -19.85 -1.20
C GLU A 109 16.76 -18.59 -1.80
N ALA A 110 15.71 -18.07 -1.16
CA ALA A 110 15.06 -16.82 -1.58
C ALA A 110 16.03 -15.63 -1.58
N ARG A 111 16.93 -15.56 -0.60
CA ARG A 111 17.96 -14.52 -0.52
C ARG A 111 19.00 -14.65 -1.64
N GLU A 112 19.44 -15.87 -1.97
CA GLU A 112 20.40 -16.08 -3.04
C GLU A 112 19.80 -15.76 -4.41
N LEU A 113 18.55 -16.16 -4.67
CA LEU A 113 17.82 -15.76 -5.89
C LEU A 113 17.64 -14.23 -5.96
N ALA A 114 17.29 -13.58 -4.85
CA ALA A 114 17.17 -12.13 -4.78
C ALA A 114 18.50 -11.43 -5.17
N ARG A 115 19.63 -11.93 -4.67
CA ARG A 115 20.96 -11.39 -4.98
C ARG A 115 21.37 -11.59 -6.43
N GLN A 116 21.01 -12.74 -7.02
CA GLN A 116 21.29 -13.04 -8.42
C GLN A 116 20.49 -12.11 -9.36
N LEU A 117 19.23 -11.82 -9.02
CA LEU A 117 18.36 -10.99 -9.85
C LEU A 117 18.60 -9.49 -9.69
N ALA A 118 18.82 -9.03 -8.45
CA ALA A 118 19.03 -7.62 -8.12
C ALA A 118 20.47 -7.41 -7.61
N SER A 119 21.45 -7.63 -8.49
CA SER A 119 22.87 -7.55 -8.16
C SER A 119 23.20 -6.17 -7.56
N ASN A 120 23.50 -6.15 -6.26
CA ASN A 120 23.73 -4.94 -5.48
C ASN A 120 22.60 -3.89 -5.49
N GLY A 121 21.36 -4.26 -5.85
CA GLY A 121 20.19 -3.39 -5.71
C GLY A 121 20.24 -2.06 -6.46
N GLU A 122 21.11 -1.94 -7.47
CA GLU A 122 21.37 -0.71 -8.25
C GLU A 122 21.39 -1.00 -9.76
N SER A 123 20.88 -2.16 -10.20
CA SER A 123 21.03 -2.66 -11.57
C SER A 123 20.40 -1.77 -12.65
N SER A 124 19.48 -0.87 -12.29
CA SER A 124 18.71 -0.04 -13.22
C SER A 124 19.03 1.46 -13.15
N LEU A 125 20.03 1.90 -12.37
CA LEU A 125 20.24 3.34 -12.10
C LEU A 125 20.45 4.17 -13.38
N GLY A 126 21.23 3.68 -14.33
CA GLY A 126 21.47 4.39 -15.60
C GLY A 126 20.16 4.57 -16.39
N GLU A 127 19.34 3.53 -16.43
CA GLU A 127 18.03 3.55 -17.09
C GLU A 127 17.06 4.48 -16.35
N GLN A 128 17.08 4.48 -15.01
CA GLN A 128 16.29 5.42 -14.21
C GLN A 128 16.66 6.87 -14.51
N VAL A 129 17.96 7.19 -14.58
CA VAL A 129 18.44 8.55 -14.89
C VAL A 129 18.08 8.95 -16.33
N ALA A 130 18.11 8.01 -17.27
CA ALA A 130 17.74 8.25 -18.66
C ALA A 130 16.26 8.68 -18.83
N LEU A 131 15.38 8.35 -17.87
CA LEU A 131 14.00 8.86 -17.84
C LEU A 131 13.92 10.36 -17.52
N GLY A 132 15.02 11.03 -17.19
CA GLY A 132 15.06 12.42 -16.76
C GLY A 132 14.22 12.71 -15.51
N PRO A 133 14.28 11.90 -14.44
CA PRO A 133 13.38 12.05 -13.31
C PRO A 133 13.72 13.27 -12.44
N THR A 134 12.76 13.66 -11.63
CA THR A 134 12.91 14.66 -10.55
C THR A 134 13.14 14.01 -9.19
N HIS A 135 12.71 12.75 -9.03
CA HIS A 135 12.84 11.96 -7.82
C HIS A 135 13.29 10.55 -8.20
N LEU A 136 14.08 9.91 -7.34
CA LEU A 136 14.69 8.62 -7.64
C LEU A 136 14.52 7.66 -6.46
N ILE A 137 13.87 6.53 -6.68
CA ILE A 137 13.92 5.39 -5.74
C ILE A 137 15.27 4.70 -5.91
N GLY A 138 15.99 4.61 -4.81
CA GLY A 138 17.40 4.25 -4.82
C GLY A 138 17.71 2.79 -4.52
N VAL A 139 18.93 2.60 -4.02
CA VAL A 139 19.46 1.29 -3.58
C VAL A 139 18.45 0.58 -2.69
N GLU A 140 18.28 -0.72 -2.95
CA GLU A 140 17.45 -1.61 -2.15
C GLU A 140 18.19 -2.94 -1.86
N ASP A 141 17.78 -3.62 -0.79
CA ASP A 141 17.99 -5.06 -0.65
C ASP A 141 16.61 -5.74 -0.58
N ILE A 142 16.22 -6.38 -1.69
CA ILE A 142 14.87 -6.93 -1.88
C ILE A 142 14.64 -8.21 -1.05
N THR A 143 15.65 -8.70 -0.35
CA THR A 143 15.59 -9.97 0.41
C THR A 143 14.40 -10.00 1.37
N ALA A 144 14.21 -8.94 2.17
CA ALA A 144 13.11 -8.88 3.12
C ALA A 144 11.74 -8.86 2.44
N ALA A 145 11.62 -8.16 1.31
CA ALA A 145 10.39 -8.14 0.53
C ALA A 145 10.09 -9.52 -0.11
N CYS A 146 11.12 -10.24 -0.57
CA CYS A 146 10.99 -11.63 -1.04
C CYS A 146 10.54 -12.57 0.08
N TRP A 147 11.08 -12.43 1.29
CA TRP A 147 10.66 -13.22 2.45
C TRP A 147 9.19 -12.98 2.78
N LEU A 148 8.75 -11.71 2.86
CA LEU A 148 7.34 -11.37 3.09
C LEU A 148 6.42 -11.89 1.99
N ALA A 149 6.85 -11.80 0.73
CA ALA A 149 6.07 -12.28 -0.42
C ALA A 149 5.90 -13.81 -0.45
N LEU A 150 6.70 -14.53 0.32
CA LEU A 150 6.68 -15.98 0.51
C LEU A 150 6.17 -16.38 1.91
N ASP A 151 5.60 -15.45 2.68
CA ASP A 151 5.14 -15.69 4.05
C ASP A 151 6.22 -16.25 5.00
N LEU A 152 7.49 -15.86 4.76
CA LEU A 152 8.63 -16.23 5.58
C LEU A 152 8.84 -15.19 6.67
N GLU A 153 8.20 -15.42 7.81
CA GLU A 153 8.27 -14.56 8.97
C GLU A 153 9.49 -14.88 9.84
N ARG A 154 10.04 -13.87 10.52
CA ARG A 154 11.23 -14.02 11.36
C ARG A 154 11.07 -15.10 12.42
N VAL A 155 9.86 -15.20 12.99
CA VAL A 155 9.49 -16.22 13.99
C VAL A 155 9.61 -17.62 13.40
N TYR A 156 9.18 -17.81 12.15
CA TYR A 156 9.14 -19.11 11.47
C TYR A 156 10.55 -19.54 11.06
N MET A 157 11.37 -18.59 10.60
CA MET A 157 12.74 -18.83 10.16
C MET A 157 13.76 -18.93 11.31
N GLY A 158 13.37 -18.64 12.56
CA GLY A 158 14.30 -18.54 13.69
C GLY A 158 15.35 -17.41 13.54
N ARG A 159 15.10 -16.43 12.66
CA ARG A 159 16.05 -15.35 12.36
C ARG A 159 16.05 -14.28 13.44
N ARG A 160 17.17 -13.55 13.56
CA ARG A 160 17.34 -12.46 14.54
C ARG A 160 17.19 -11.11 13.85
N SER A 161 16.75 -10.09 14.58
CA SER A 161 16.62 -8.73 14.02
C SER A 161 17.94 -8.17 13.46
N ARG A 162 19.08 -8.62 14.02
CA ARG A 162 20.42 -8.28 13.53
C ARG A 162 20.65 -8.59 12.05
N ASP A 163 19.91 -9.55 11.47
CA ASP A 163 20.03 -9.88 10.05
C ASP A 163 19.46 -8.74 9.19
N TRP A 164 18.31 -8.17 9.58
CA TRP A 164 17.74 -6.96 8.98
C TRP A 164 18.61 -5.74 9.22
N ARG A 165 19.13 -5.59 10.45
CA ARG A 165 20.06 -4.49 10.76
C ARG A 165 21.25 -4.47 9.81
N ARG A 166 21.91 -5.62 9.58
CA ARG A 166 23.04 -5.71 8.64
C ARG A 166 22.64 -5.39 7.19
N MET A 167 21.46 -5.82 6.75
CA MET A 167 20.93 -5.48 5.43
C MET A 167 20.74 -3.96 5.29
N ASN A 168 20.06 -3.33 6.26
CA ASN A 168 19.81 -1.88 6.25
C ASN A 168 21.10 -1.07 6.39
N GLU A 169 22.05 -1.46 7.25
CA GLU A 169 23.37 -0.83 7.35
C GLU A 169 24.13 -0.89 6.01
N SER A 170 24.01 -2.01 5.28
CA SER A 170 24.61 -2.15 3.95
C SER A 170 23.94 -1.23 2.92
N VAL A 171 22.59 -1.18 2.90
CA VAL A 171 21.83 -0.27 2.03
C VAL A 171 22.17 1.19 2.35
N ALA A 172 22.10 1.60 3.61
CA ALA A 172 22.37 2.98 4.02
C ALA A 172 23.79 3.43 3.64
N ARG A 173 24.82 2.59 3.89
CA ARG A 173 26.20 2.90 3.45
C ARG A 173 26.32 3.04 1.94
N ARG A 174 25.70 2.15 1.17
CA ARG A 174 25.70 2.22 -0.30
C ARG A 174 24.99 3.48 -0.78
N ALA A 175 23.85 3.81 -0.18
CA ALA A 175 23.07 4.99 -0.51
C ALA A 175 23.88 6.29 -0.28
N SER A 176 24.55 6.44 0.87
CA SER A 176 25.38 7.62 1.15
C SER A 176 26.59 7.74 0.23
N ARG A 177 27.15 6.62 -0.23
CA ARG A 177 28.18 6.66 -1.30
C ARG A 177 27.58 7.10 -2.62
N ARG A 178 26.49 6.47 -3.04
CA ARG A 178 25.82 6.72 -4.32
C ARG A 178 25.36 8.16 -4.47
N LEU A 179 24.90 8.78 -3.40
CA LEU A 179 24.43 10.17 -3.39
C LEU A 179 25.44 11.15 -4.00
N ARG A 180 26.74 10.89 -3.84
CA ARG A 180 27.82 11.73 -4.41
C ARG A 180 27.92 11.62 -5.93
N ASP A 181 27.60 10.46 -6.46
CA ASP A 181 27.74 10.12 -7.88
C ASP A 181 26.46 10.42 -8.68
N LEU A 182 25.35 10.76 -8.00
CA LEU A 182 24.09 11.10 -8.66
C LEU A 182 24.15 12.47 -9.35
N PRO A 183 23.45 12.63 -10.49
CA PRO A 183 23.23 13.94 -11.11
C PRO A 183 22.64 14.95 -10.12
N ALA A 184 23.07 16.21 -10.23
CA ALA A 184 22.63 17.28 -9.33
C ALA A 184 21.09 17.45 -9.30
N SER A 185 20.42 17.17 -10.42
CA SER A 185 18.96 17.28 -10.57
C SER A 185 18.15 16.33 -9.67
N VAL A 186 18.73 15.18 -9.29
CA VAL A 186 18.02 14.15 -8.50
C VAL A 186 18.66 13.90 -7.14
N ARG A 187 19.86 14.43 -6.89
CA ARG A 187 20.59 14.23 -5.63
C ARG A 187 19.79 14.66 -4.42
N SER A 188 19.10 15.80 -4.50
CA SER A 188 18.26 16.28 -3.41
C SER A 188 17.01 15.43 -3.20
N SER A 189 16.61 14.59 -4.17
CA SER A 189 15.38 13.79 -4.19
C SER A 189 15.64 12.29 -4.39
N TYR A 190 16.65 11.76 -3.68
CA TYR A 190 17.05 10.36 -3.71
C TYR A 190 16.52 9.59 -2.49
N TYR A 191 15.76 8.51 -2.72
CA TYR A 191 15.03 7.76 -1.69
C TYR A 191 15.49 6.28 -1.69
N PRO A 192 16.64 5.95 -1.06
CA PRO A 192 17.03 4.55 -0.82
C PRO A 192 15.97 3.80 0.01
N VAL A 193 15.85 2.50 -0.24
CA VAL A 193 14.76 1.68 0.27
C VAL A 193 15.19 0.93 1.53
N ALA A 194 14.61 1.29 2.67
CA ALA A 194 14.73 0.56 3.92
C ALA A 194 13.85 -0.71 3.90
N SER A 195 14.30 -1.74 4.61
CA SER A 195 13.64 -3.04 4.68
C SER A 195 13.29 -3.41 6.13
N ALA A 196 12.02 -3.75 6.37
CA ALA A 196 11.54 -4.14 7.70
C ALA A 196 10.39 -5.16 7.61
N GLU A 197 10.05 -5.75 8.75
CA GLU A 197 8.96 -6.74 8.91
C GLU A 197 8.13 -6.46 10.18
N SER A 198 8.75 -5.85 11.19
CA SER A 198 8.16 -5.57 12.50
C SER A 198 8.70 -4.25 13.05
N TYR A 199 8.14 -3.77 14.16
CA TYR A 199 8.66 -2.59 14.87
C TYR A 199 10.17 -2.69 15.10
N ASN A 200 10.68 -3.83 15.58
CA ASN A 200 12.10 -3.98 15.93
C ASN A 200 13.02 -3.90 14.73
N THR A 201 12.65 -4.56 13.63
CA THR A 201 13.47 -4.52 12.40
C THR A 201 13.38 -3.16 11.71
N ALA A 202 12.25 -2.46 11.86
CA ALA A 202 12.12 -1.08 11.40
C ALA A 202 12.91 -0.09 12.26
N TYR A 203 12.95 -0.27 13.59
CA TYR A 203 13.79 0.50 14.49
C TYR A 203 15.27 0.38 14.11
N ASP A 204 15.74 -0.85 13.92
CA ASP A 204 17.10 -1.12 13.45
C ASP A 204 17.39 -0.44 12.08
N ALA A 205 16.38 -0.39 11.18
CA ALA A 205 16.49 0.30 9.91
C ALA A 205 16.58 1.83 10.09
N GLY A 206 15.72 2.44 10.91
CA GLY A 206 15.76 3.86 11.22
C GLY A 206 17.11 4.29 11.78
N VAL A 207 17.66 3.52 12.74
CA VAL A 207 18.99 3.73 13.29
C VAL A 207 20.07 3.69 12.20
N ALA A 208 20.03 2.66 11.34
CA ALA A 208 21.02 2.48 10.28
C ALA A 208 21.04 3.64 9.27
N PHE A 209 19.87 4.12 8.85
CA PHE A 209 19.75 5.21 7.89
C PHE A 209 20.13 6.57 8.50
N ALA A 210 19.67 6.86 9.72
CA ALA A 210 20.03 8.08 10.43
C ALA A 210 21.54 8.17 10.71
N ALA A 211 22.18 7.05 11.11
CA ALA A 211 23.62 6.99 11.36
C ALA A 211 24.47 7.25 10.09
N GLN A 212 23.88 7.15 8.91
CA GLN A 212 24.54 7.46 7.63
C GLN A 212 24.15 8.83 7.07
N GLY A 213 23.39 9.63 7.83
CA GLY A 213 22.92 10.96 7.42
C GLY A 213 21.93 10.93 6.25
N VAL A 214 21.24 9.81 6.03
CA VAL A 214 20.31 9.66 4.91
C VAL A 214 19.00 10.37 5.23
N ALA A 215 18.84 11.59 4.73
CA ALA A 215 17.70 12.44 5.06
C ALA A 215 16.38 12.06 4.36
N ARG A 216 16.44 11.31 3.26
CA ARG A 216 15.27 10.89 2.48
C ARG A 216 15.26 9.38 2.34
N VAL A 217 14.15 8.73 2.67
CA VAL A 217 14.07 7.27 2.75
C VAL A 217 12.77 6.78 2.12
N SER A 218 12.79 5.59 1.54
CA SER A 218 11.58 4.88 1.14
C SER A 218 11.49 3.52 1.82
N MET A 219 10.32 2.90 1.82
CA MET A 219 10.13 1.55 2.35
C MET A 219 8.97 0.86 1.65
N GLY A 220 9.09 -0.44 1.40
CA GLY A 220 8.06 -1.29 0.78
C GLY A 220 6.89 -1.60 1.72
N PHE A 221 5.81 -0.83 1.65
CA PHE A 221 4.55 -1.09 2.36
C PHE A 221 3.58 -2.00 1.60
N GLY A 222 3.72 -2.10 0.28
CA GLY A 222 2.87 -2.97 -0.55
C GLY A 222 2.88 -4.44 -0.11
N ALA A 223 4.02 -4.93 0.38
CA ALA A 223 4.13 -6.29 0.94
C ALA A 223 3.27 -6.47 2.20
N TYR A 224 3.20 -5.47 3.08
CA TYR A 224 2.36 -5.52 4.28
C TYR A 224 0.89 -5.48 3.91
N MET A 225 0.50 -4.72 2.88
CA MET A 225 -0.89 -4.64 2.43
C MET A 225 -1.39 -5.92 1.76
N ALA A 226 -0.46 -6.70 1.18
CA ALA A 226 -0.73 -8.02 0.63
C ALA A 226 -0.73 -9.14 1.69
N ASP A 227 -0.32 -8.84 2.93
CA ASP A 227 -0.29 -9.81 4.02
C ASP A 227 -1.71 -10.26 4.39
N ALA A 228 -1.94 -11.57 4.25
CA ALA A 228 -3.21 -12.22 4.56
C ALA A 228 -3.26 -12.80 5.99
N ASN A 229 -2.15 -12.76 6.73
CA ASN A 229 -2.06 -13.37 8.04
C ASN A 229 -2.83 -12.61 9.10
N TYR A 230 -3.25 -13.35 10.12
CA TYR A 230 -3.80 -12.83 11.34
C TYR A 230 -2.91 -13.22 12.53
N ARG A 231 -2.73 -12.28 13.45
CA ARG A 231 -1.92 -12.45 14.66
C ARG A 231 -2.68 -12.02 15.90
N ASP A 232 -2.45 -12.73 16.99
CA ASP A 232 -2.95 -12.39 18.33
C ASP A 232 -1.90 -11.72 19.21
N TYR A 233 -0.71 -11.40 18.67
CA TYR A 233 0.30 -10.67 19.41
C TYR A 233 1.24 -9.89 18.49
N VAL A 234 1.93 -8.91 19.09
CA VAL A 234 3.10 -8.25 18.52
C VAL A 234 4.23 -8.17 19.55
N VAL A 235 5.46 -8.00 19.06
CA VAL A 235 6.64 -7.75 19.90
C VAL A 235 7.20 -6.39 19.55
N ILE A 236 7.23 -5.51 20.55
CA ILE A 236 7.79 -4.17 20.46
C ILE A 236 8.92 -4.09 21.46
N ARG A 237 10.13 -3.86 20.95
CA ARG A 237 11.39 -3.99 21.67
C ARG A 237 11.49 -5.35 22.34
N ARG A 238 11.43 -5.40 23.67
CA ARG A 238 11.47 -6.61 24.49
C ARG A 238 10.09 -7.01 25.04
N ARG A 239 9.05 -6.20 24.79
CA ARG A 239 7.72 -6.40 25.32
C ARG A 239 6.84 -7.10 24.29
N ARG A 240 6.14 -8.16 24.74
CA ARG A 240 5.03 -8.75 24.01
C ARG A 240 3.75 -8.01 24.38
N ILE A 241 2.95 -7.69 23.37
CA ILE A 241 1.58 -7.17 23.54
C ILE A 241 0.66 -8.19 22.90
N ASP A 242 -0.11 -8.88 23.74
CA ASP A 242 -1.13 -9.84 23.31
C ASP A 242 -2.44 -9.07 23.02
N PHE A 243 -3.16 -9.50 21.99
CA PHE A 243 -4.46 -8.98 21.59
C PHE A 243 -5.57 -9.88 22.12
N ALA A 244 -6.79 -9.34 22.23
CA ALA A 244 -7.96 -10.11 22.66
C ALA A 244 -8.38 -11.21 21.66
N GLY A 245 -7.86 -11.17 20.43
CA GLY A 245 -8.10 -12.16 19.39
C GLY A 245 -7.14 -12.01 18.22
N ARG A 246 -7.30 -12.86 17.20
CA ARG A 246 -6.48 -12.79 15.98
C ARG A 246 -6.91 -11.59 15.13
N LEU A 247 -6.02 -10.63 14.96
CA LEU A 247 -6.21 -9.40 14.19
C LEU A 247 -5.48 -9.48 12.84
N PRO A 248 -6.06 -8.94 11.74
CA PRO A 248 -5.38 -8.92 10.45
C PRO A 248 -4.08 -8.12 10.54
N ASN A 249 -2.97 -8.82 10.34
CA ASN A 249 -1.62 -8.34 10.62
C ASN A 249 -1.22 -7.16 9.74
N ARG A 250 -1.75 -7.08 8.52
CA ARG A 250 -1.50 -5.97 7.59
C ARG A 250 -1.73 -4.58 8.18
N TYR A 251 -2.73 -4.41 9.05
CA TYR A 251 -3.03 -3.11 9.68
C TYR A 251 -2.03 -2.79 10.78
N THR A 252 -1.86 -3.70 11.74
CA THR A 252 -0.98 -3.50 12.89
C THR A 252 0.50 -3.44 12.47
N ARG A 253 0.94 -4.33 11.57
CA ARG A 253 2.30 -4.31 10.99
C ARG A 253 2.62 -2.99 10.32
N THR A 254 1.74 -2.49 9.48
CA THR A 254 1.99 -1.25 8.72
C THR A 254 2.25 -0.08 9.64
N VAL A 255 1.42 0.11 10.67
CA VAL A 255 1.65 1.20 11.64
C VAL A 255 2.92 0.95 12.46
N LEU A 256 3.13 -0.27 12.94
CA LEU A 256 4.29 -0.60 13.77
C LEU A 256 5.61 -0.49 13.05
N VAL A 257 5.67 -0.86 11.77
CA VAL A 257 6.86 -0.70 10.94
C VAL A 257 7.13 0.78 10.69
N ALA A 258 6.12 1.58 10.32
CA ALA A 258 6.29 3.02 10.22
C ALA A 258 6.81 3.60 11.56
N ARG A 259 6.18 3.22 12.68
CA ARG A 259 6.53 3.76 13.99
C ARG A 259 7.94 3.37 14.43
N GLY A 260 8.29 2.09 14.28
CA GLY A 260 9.62 1.60 14.57
C GLY A 260 10.69 2.36 13.80
N PHE A 261 10.50 2.58 12.49
CA PHE A 261 11.44 3.35 11.69
C PHE A 261 11.64 4.77 12.22
N TRP A 262 10.55 5.50 12.49
CA TRP A 262 10.64 6.87 13.00
C TRP A 262 11.29 6.94 14.38
N ASP A 263 10.97 6.01 15.28
CA ASP A 263 11.59 5.93 16.61
C ASP A 263 13.10 5.68 16.50
N GLY A 264 13.50 4.72 15.65
CA GLY A 264 14.91 4.41 15.41
C GLY A 264 15.69 5.56 14.77
N TYR A 265 15.06 6.28 13.83
CA TYR A 265 15.67 7.43 13.17
C TYR A 265 15.86 8.60 14.15
N ARG A 266 14.84 8.90 14.97
CA ARG A 266 14.89 9.93 16.02
C ARG A 266 15.92 9.62 17.10
N ALA A 267 16.08 8.35 17.47
CA ALA A 267 17.06 7.95 18.48
C ALA A 267 18.51 8.32 18.11
N ILE A 268 18.81 8.52 16.83
CA ILE A 268 20.14 8.90 16.34
C ILE A 268 20.21 10.39 15.94
N SER A 269 19.20 10.89 15.23
CA SER A 269 19.24 12.24 14.66
C SER A 269 18.61 13.33 15.54
N GLY A 270 17.85 12.95 16.58
CA GLY A 270 17.02 13.86 17.36
C GLY A 270 15.75 14.36 16.63
N GLY A 271 15.54 13.97 15.37
CA GLY A 271 14.43 14.45 14.53
C GLY A 271 13.86 13.39 13.59
N ALA A 272 12.93 13.79 12.74
CA ALA A 272 12.40 12.93 11.67
C ALA A 272 13.32 12.94 10.43
N PRO A 273 13.24 11.94 9.54
CA PRO A 273 13.79 12.11 8.19
C PRO A 273 13.15 13.33 7.52
N ALA A 274 13.88 14.01 6.64
CA ALA A 274 13.35 15.13 5.88
C ALA A 274 12.20 14.67 4.97
N ALA A 275 12.40 13.57 4.24
CA ALA A 275 11.36 12.99 3.39
C ALA A 275 11.21 11.49 3.59
N PHE A 276 9.98 11.01 3.47
CA PHE A 276 9.70 9.58 3.47
C PHE A 276 8.71 9.20 2.37
N HIS A 277 9.02 8.14 1.62
CA HIS A 277 8.16 7.61 0.57
C HIS A 277 7.66 6.19 0.89
N CYS A 278 6.34 6.04 1.04
CA CYS A 278 5.68 4.78 1.33
C CYS A 278 5.36 4.02 0.04
N LEU A 279 6.22 3.08 -0.34
CA LEU A 279 6.09 2.32 -1.58
C LEU A 279 4.92 1.33 -1.50
N GLY A 280 3.93 1.46 -2.38
CA GLY A 280 2.79 0.54 -2.49
C GLY A 280 1.72 0.66 -1.40
N LEU A 281 1.62 1.80 -0.70
CA LEU A 281 0.59 2.06 0.31
C LEU A 281 -0.56 2.90 -0.27
N GLY A 282 -1.66 2.24 -0.65
CA GLY A 282 -2.86 2.89 -1.21
C GLY A 282 -4.16 2.57 -0.46
N ALA A 283 -4.10 1.90 0.69
CA ALA A 283 -5.29 1.56 1.45
C ALA A 283 -5.84 2.82 2.17
N PRO A 284 -7.09 3.25 1.92
CA PRO A 284 -7.64 4.51 2.42
C PRO A 284 -7.44 4.76 3.93
N ILE A 285 -7.80 3.79 4.77
CA ILE A 285 -7.67 3.90 6.24
C ILE A 285 -6.22 3.97 6.74
N MET A 286 -5.26 3.47 5.96
CA MET A 286 -3.85 3.42 6.37
C MET A 286 -3.09 4.70 6.09
N LEU A 287 -3.54 5.49 5.10
CA LEU A 287 -2.92 6.76 4.76
C LEU A 287 -2.87 7.73 5.96
N PRO A 288 -3.99 8.04 6.65
CA PRO A 288 -3.96 8.93 7.81
C PRO A 288 -3.19 8.33 9.00
N LEU A 289 -3.29 7.02 9.25
CA LEU A 289 -2.56 6.36 10.34
C LEU A 289 -1.05 6.45 10.17
N VAL A 290 -0.53 6.19 8.96
CA VAL A 290 0.90 6.32 8.68
C VAL A 290 1.33 7.79 8.68
N ALA A 291 0.48 8.70 8.18
CA ALA A 291 0.76 10.13 8.24
C ALA A 291 0.88 10.66 9.68
N LEU A 292 0.06 10.16 10.60
CA LEU A 292 0.13 10.48 12.02
C LEU A 292 1.47 10.05 12.64
N VAL A 293 1.94 8.84 12.33
CA VAL A 293 3.26 8.36 12.76
C VAL A 293 4.40 9.21 12.16
N ALA A 294 4.24 9.60 10.91
CA ALA A 294 5.23 10.33 10.13
C ALA A 294 5.41 11.81 10.52
N GLY A 295 4.81 12.26 11.63
CA GLY A 295 4.90 13.63 12.12
C GLY A 295 6.35 14.14 12.19
N GLY A 296 6.55 15.36 11.70
CA GLY A 296 7.85 16.05 11.69
C GLY A 296 8.67 15.88 10.41
N ALA A 297 8.29 14.97 9.50
CA ALA A 297 8.88 14.96 8.16
C ALA A 297 8.37 16.16 7.35
N THR A 298 9.24 16.77 6.53
CA THR A 298 8.85 17.89 5.66
C THR A 298 8.07 17.41 4.44
N GLU A 299 8.35 16.17 4.00
CA GLU A 299 7.67 15.54 2.89
C GLU A 299 7.30 14.09 3.24
N LEU A 300 6.02 13.76 3.06
CA LEU A 300 5.53 12.39 3.07
C LEU A 300 4.84 12.11 1.75
N SER A 301 5.24 11.06 1.06
CA SER A 301 4.60 10.65 -0.18
C SER A 301 4.25 9.17 -0.17
N PHE A 302 3.26 8.82 -0.98
CA PHE A 302 2.73 7.47 -1.12
C PHE A 302 2.59 7.17 -2.61
N ASP A 303 2.74 5.91 -2.98
CA ASP A 303 2.27 5.42 -4.28
C ASP A 303 1.53 4.10 -4.06
N ALA A 304 0.68 3.72 -5.00
CA ALA A 304 0.24 2.35 -5.12
C ALA A 304 -0.36 2.07 -6.49
N THR A 305 -0.23 0.82 -6.94
CA THR A 305 -1.00 0.29 -8.08
C THR A 305 -2.39 -0.20 -7.68
N SER A 306 -2.69 -0.30 -6.38
CA SER A 306 -3.98 -0.80 -5.89
C SER A 306 -5.18 0.04 -6.32
N PRO A 307 -5.17 1.38 -6.42
CA PRO A 307 -6.33 2.14 -6.89
C PRO A 307 -6.77 1.73 -8.30
N ILE A 308 -5.80 1.38 -9.16
CA ILE A 308 -6.02 0.91 -10.53
C ILE A 308 -6.49 -0.55 -10.52
N LYS A 309 -5.77 -1.44 -9.83
CA LYS A 309 -6.10 -2.88 -9.79
C LYS A 309 -7.47 -3.12 -9.15
N ASP A 310 -7.75 -2.42 -8.06
CA ASP A 310 -9.02 -2.47 -7.34
C ASP A 310 -10.17 -2.05 -8.25
N ALA A 311 -10.00 -0.97 -9.04
CA ALA A 311 -11.00 -0.51 -10.00
C ALA A 311 -11.26 -1.51 -11.13
N LEU A 312 -10.19 -2.05 -11.76
CA LEU A 312 -10.27 -2.82 -13.00
C LEU A 312 -10.54 -4.31 -12.79
N ARG A 313 -9.96 -4.91 -11.76
CA ARG A 313 -9.96 -6.36 -11.54
C ARG A 313 -10.94 -6.78 -10.45
N ASP A 314 -10.96 -6.03 -9.36
CA ASP A 314 -11.69 -6.44 -8.15
C ASP A 314 -13.06 -5.76 -8.02
N GLY A 315 -13.36 -4.80 -8.88
CA GLY A 315 -14.59 -4.02 -8.84
C GLY A 315 -14.73 -3.30 -7.50
N ILE A 316 -13.70 -2.57 -7.09
CA ILE A 316 -13.61 -1.87 -5.81
C ILE A 316 -13.51 -0.36 -6.05
N LEU A 317 -14.35 0.37 -5.33
CA LEU A 317 -14.32 1.83 -5.22
C LEU A 317 -13.83 2.25 -3.85
N TYR A 318 -13.09 3.36 -3.80
CA TYR A 318 -12.66 3.98 -2.55
C TYR A 318 -13.69 5.02 -2.16
N VAL A 319 -14.07 5.05 -0.89
CA VAL A 319 -15.01 6.06 -0.39
C VAL A 319 -14.40 6.78 0.80
N THR A 320 -14.82 8.03 0.98
CA THR A 320 -14.43 8.89 2.08
C THR A 320 -15.51 9.01 3.15
N THR A 321 -16.73 8.53 2.86
CA THR A 321 -17.91 8.67 3.71
C THR A 321 -18.72 7.37 3.62
N PRO A 322 -19.24 6.82 4.73
CA PRO A 322 -19.10 7.30 6.11
C PRO A 322 -17.67 7.16 6.68
N ALA A 323 -16.82 6.31 6.10
CA ALA A 323 -15.43 6.16 6.54
C ALA A 323 -14.49 5.92 5.35
N TYR A 324 -13.18 6.01 5.59
CA TYR A 324 -12.16 5.78 4.58
C TYR A 324 -12.00 4.28 4.31
N MET A 325 -12.62 3.79 3.23
CA MET A 325 -12.66 2.34 2.99
C MET A 325 -12.66 1.96 1.52
N LYS A 326 -12.43 0.66 1.29
CA LYS A 326 -12.59 -0.01 0.01
C LYS A 326 -13.95 -0.72 -0.02
N ILE A 327 -14.80 -0.39 -0.98
CA ILE A 327 -16.14 -0.99 -1.14
C ILE A 327 -16.23 -1.69 -2.49
N ARG A 328 -16.71 -2.94 -2.49
CA ARG A 328 -17.02 -3.64 -3.75
C ARG A 328 -18.23 -3.00 -4.42
N ILE A 329 -18.19 -2.77 -5.73
CA ILE A 329 -19.27 -2.19 -6.55
C ILE A 329 -20.61 -2.89 -6.34
N ARG A 330 -20.62 -4.20 -6.11
CA ARG A 330 -21.84 -4.97 -5.80
C ARG A 330 -22.51 -4.57 -4.48
N ARG A 331 -21.71 -4.22 -3.47
CA ARG A 331 -22.23 -3.70 -2.19
C ARG A 331 -22.80 -2.30 -2.39
N SER A 332 -22.15 -1.47 -3.20
CA SER A 332 -22.68 -0.14 -3.58
C SER A 332 -23.99 -0.25 -4.37
N ALA A 333 -24.07 -1.19 -5.33
CA ALA A 333 -25.30 -1.48 -6.08
C ALA A 333 -26.44 -1.93 -5.17
N GLY A 334 -26.15 -2.82 -4.20
CA GLY A 334 -27.15 -3.29 -3.24
C GLY A 334 -27.62 -2.17 -2.32
N TRP A 335 -26.69 -1.34 -1.86
CA TRP A 335 -26.98 -0.16 -1.04
C TRP A 335 -27.87 0.85 -1.75
N LEU A 336 -27.62 1.13 -3.04
CA LEU A 336 -28.50 1.98 -3.86
C LEU A 336 -29.87 1.32 -4.07
N ALA A 337 -29.91 0.01 -4.34
CA ALA A 337 -31.16 -0.70 -4.61
C ALA A 337 -32.08 -0.78 -3.39
N SER A 338 -31.53 -0.76 -2.17
CA SER A 338 -32.29 -1.01 -0.95
C SER A 338 -33.21 0.12 -0.49
N ASP A 339 -33.08 1.33 -1.03
CA ASP A 339 -33.80 2.51 -0.54
C ASP A 339 -33.97 3.53 -1.66
N ALA A 340 -35.22 3.91 -1.92
CA ALA A 340 -35.60 4.81 -3.00
C ALA A 340 -35.04 6.24 -2.86
N THR A 341 -34.62 6.64 -1.66
CA THR A 341 -34.02 7.97 -1.46
C THR A 341 -32.52 8.00 -1.76
N ARG A 342 -31.90 6.85 -2.05
CA ARG A 342 -30.46 6.75 -2.25
C ARG A 342 -30.09 6.95 -3.71
N THR A 343 -29.16 7.86 -3.92
CA THR A 343 -28.59 8.15 -5.23
C THR A 343 -27.07 8.12 -5.18
N TRP A 344 -26.44 7.82 -6.31
CA TRP A 344 -25.01 8.04 -6.46
C TRP A 344 -24.75 9.52 -6.77
N ASP A 345 -24.35 10.27 -5.74
CA ASP A 345 -24.17 11.72 -5.75
C ASP A 345 -22.69 12.14 -5.65
N CYS A 346 -21.77 11.24 -6.03
CA CYS A 346 -20.35 11.49 -5.92
C CYS A 346 -19.93 12.78 -6.66
N PRO A 347 -19.27 13.74 -5.97
CA PRO A 347 -18.89 15.02 -6.56
C PRO A 347 -17.57 14.93 -7.35
N CYS A 348 -17.01 13.75 -7.61
CA CYS A 348 -15.79 13.66 -8.41
C CYS A 348 -16.12 13.91 -9.90
N ALA A 349 -15.21 14.57 -10.61
CA ALA A 349 -15.41 14.91 -12.03
C ALA A 349 -15.63 13.66 -12.90
N PHE A 350 -15.00 12.55 -12.53
CA PHE A 350 -15.08 11.25 -13.21
C PHE A 350 -16.49 10.65 -13.14
N CYS A 351 -17.04 10.52 -11.94
CA CYS A 351 -18.39 9.98 -11.76
C CYS A 351 -19.44 10.88 -12.41
N ARG A 352 -19.31 12.21 -12.32
CA ARG A 352 -20.24 13.13 -12.99
C ARG A 352 -20.19 13.03 -14.51
N ALA A 353 -18.99 13.05 -15.10
CA ALA A 353 -18.82 12.91 -16.54
C ALA A 353 -19.36 11.56 -17.04
N PHE A 354 -19.09 10.48 -16.29
CA PHE A 354 -19.60 9.16 -16.59
C PHE A 354 -21.14 9.12 -16.50
N ALA A 355 -21.73 9.57 -15.39
CA ALA A 355 -23.17 9.55 -15.16
C ALA A 355 -23.94 10.42 -16.17
N LYS A 356 -23.32 11.50 -16.69
CA LYS A 356 -23.89 12.28 -17.79
C LYS A 356 -24.02 11.46 -19.09
N LYS A 357 -23.04 10.59 -19.37
CA LYS A 357 -23.01 9.74 -20.57
C LYS A 357 -23.83 8.45 -20.39
N PHE A 358 -23.81 7.87 -19.20
CA PHE A 358 -24.46 6.63 -18.82
C PHE A 358 -25.26 6.85 -17.52
N PRO A 359 -26.48 7.42 -17.61
CA PRO A 359 -27.26 7.76 -16.44
C PRO A 359 -27.71 6.51 -15.67
N PHE A 360 -27.79 6.64 -14.35
CA PHE A 360 -28.32 5.59 -13.48
C PHE A 360 -29.84 5.47 -13.68
N ASN A 361 -30.35 4.24 -13.66
CA ASN A 361 -31.78 3.95 -13.64
C ASN A 361 -32.15 3.29 -12.31
N TYR A 362 -32.37 4.13 -11.30
CA TYR A 362 -32.70 3.71 -9.94
C TYR A 362 -33.98 2.87 -9.88
N ALA A 363 -34.97 3.16 -10.73
CA ALA A 363 -36.23 2.40 -10.76
C ALA A 363 -36.01 0.90 -11.06
N ILE A 364 -35.13 0.56 -12.00
CA ILE A 364 -34.77 -0.84 -12.28
C ILE A 364 -34.11 -1.48 -11.05
N GLY A 365 -33.21 -0.75 -10.39
CA GLY A 365 -32.54 -1.22 -9.19
C GLY A 365 -33.49 -1.50 -8.02
N HIS A 366 -34.44 -0.60 -7.77
CA HIS A 366 -35.46 -0.79 -6.72
C HIS A 366 -36.43 -1.92 -7.06
N ALA A 367 -36.83 -2.05 -8.34
CA ALA A 367 -37.64 -3.18 -8.79
C ALA A 367 -36.91 -4.52 -8.58
N TRP A 368 -35.61 -4.57 -8.87
CA TRP A 368 -34.79 -5.74 -8.59
C TRP A 368 -34.75 -6.07 -7.09
N ARG A 369 -34.60 -5.08 -6.21
CA ARG A 369 -34.60 -5.32 -4.76
C ARG A 369 -35.97 -5.77 -4.25
N ALA A 370 -37.06 -5.18 -4.74
CA ALA A 370 -38.42 -5.60 -4.38
C ALA A 370 -38.67 -7.08 -4.74
N ALA A 371 -38.15 -7.53 -5.89
CA ALA A 371 -38.22 -8.94 -6.29
C ALA A 371 -37.22 -9.84 -5.54
N ASN A 372 -36.22 -9.27 -4.86
CA ASN A 372 -35.12 -9.99 -4.22
C ASN A 372 -34.77 -9.39 -2.83
N PRO A 373 -35.71 -9.36 -1.86
CA PRO A 373 -35.57 -8.55 -0.64
C PRO A 373 -34.36 -8.95 0.23
N ASP A 374 -33.98 -10.22 0.23
CA ASP A 374 -32.89 -10.75 1.06
C ASP A 374 -31.63 -11.12 0.25
N ARG A 375 -31.63 -10.86 -1.06
CA ARG A 375 -30.51 -11.23 -1.93
C ARG A 375 -29.54 -10.07 -2.08
N GLU A 376 -28.26 -10.33 -1.80
CA GLU A 376 -27.17 -9.43 -2.16
C GLU A 376 -26.82 -9.53 -3.66
N PRO A 377 -26.50 -8.41 -4.33
CA PRO A 377 -26.06 -8.45 -5.73
C PRO A 377 -24.81 -9.30 -5.93
N LYS A 378 -24.85 -10.12 -6.98
CA LYS A 378 -23.72 -10.94 -7.44
C LYS A 378 -23.11 -10.33 -8.71
N ALA A 379 -21.93 -10.82 -9.09
CA ALA A 379 -21.28 -10.40 -10.33
C ALA A 379 -22.18 -10.59 -11.56
N ALA A 380 -22.95 -11.68 -11.61
CA ALA A 380 -23.89 -11.96 -12.69
C ALA A 380 -24.98 -10.88 -12.86
N ASP A 381 -25.38 -10.20 -11.78
CA ASP A 381 -26.38 -9.13 -11.87
C ASP A 381 -25.83 -7.86 -12.53
N LEU A 382 -24.51 -7.66 -12.43
CA LEU A 382 -23.81 -6.48 -12.91
C LEU A 382 -23.10 -6.71 -14.25
N ARG A 383 -23.12 -7.91 -14.80
CA ARG A 383 -22.58 -8.22 -16.14
C ARG A 383 -23.62 -7.98 -17.22
N GLU A 384 -23.19 -7.90 -18.46
CA GLU A 384 -24.10 -7.74 -19.61
C GLU A 384 -25.22 -8.80 -19.59
N GLY A 385 -26.47 -8.36 -19.77
CA GLY A 385 -27.67 -9.19 -19.60
C GLY A 385 -28.16 -9.37 -18.16
N GLY A 386 -27.37 -8.94 -17.17
CA GLY A 386 -27.73 -8.97 -15.75
C GLY A 386 -28.74 -7.88 -15.37
N ALA A 387 -29.57 -8.17 -14.37
CA ALA A 387 -30.71 -7.32 -13.98
C ALA A 387 -30.32 -5.93 -13.42
N LEU A 388 -29.07 -5.74 -12.99
CA LEU A 388 -28.56 -4.47 -12.47
C LEU A 388 -27.56 -3.78 -13.44
N TYR A 389 -27.25 -4.41 -14.58
CA TYR A 389 -26.29 -3.90 -15.56
C TYR A 389 -26.66 -2.50 -16.07
N GLU A 390 -27.93 -2.33 -16.44
CA GLU A 390 -28.48 -1.04 -16.90
C GLU A 390 -28.96 -0.14 -15.76
N ALA A 391 -29.28 -0.72 -14.59
CA ALA A 391 -29.65 0.08 -13.42
C ALA A 391 -28.48 0.96 -12.97
N TYR A 392 -27.28 0.38 -12.87
CA TYR A 392 -26.12 1.01 -12.28
C TYR A 392 -24.89 0.94 -13.19
N PRO A 393 -24.83 1.72 -14.29
CA PRO A 393 -23.78 1.59 -15.30
C PRO A 393 -22.36 1.79 -14.76
N LEU A 394 -22.15 2.62 -13.74
CA LEU A 394 -20.83 2.81 -13.13
C LEU A 394 -20.37 1.55 -12.38
N PHE A 395 -21.30 0.71 -11.94
CA PHE A 395 -21.07 -0.51 -11.18
C PHE A 395 -21.16 -1.76 -12.05
N SER A 396 -21.37 -1.61 -13.36
CA SER A 396 -21.46 -2.76 -14.26
C SER A 396 -20.09 -3.35 -14.63
N GLU A 397 -20.07 -4.60 -15.09
CA GLU A 397 -18.89 -5.35 -15.52
C GLU A 397 -19.00 -5.69 -17.02
N PRO A 398 -18.90 -4.69 -17.92
CA PRO A 398 -18.94 -4.94 -19.36
C PRO A 398 -17.73 -5.78 -19.80
N PRO A 399 -17.90 -6.73 -20.74
CA PRO A 399 -16.82 -7.59 -21.22
C PRO A 399 -15.78 -6.83 -22.06
N GLY A 400 -16.15 -5.69 -22.65
CA GLY A 400 -15.27 -4.85 -23.46
C GLY A 400 -16.00 -3.64 -24.07
N GLY A 401 -15.30 -2.94 -24.96
CA GLY A 401 -15.86 -1.84 -25.76
C GLY A 401 -16.00 -0.50 -25.01
N PRO A 402 -16.66 0.50 -25.64
CA PRO A 402 -16.65 1.88 -25.16
C PRO A 402 -17.22 2.08 -23.75
N ARG A 403 -18.17 1.24 -23.31
CA ARG A 403 -18.70 1.27 -21.94
C ARG A 403 -17.67 0.76 -20.95
N ARG A 404 -16.91 -0.30 -21.30
CA ARG A 404 -15.83 -0.81 -20.46
C ARG A 404 -14.76 0.25 -20.25
N ASP A 405 -14.29 0.87 -21.32
CA ASP A 405 -13.27 1.92 -21.24
C ASP A 405 -13.74 3.09 -20.37
N ALA A 406 -15.01 3.50 -20.54
CA ALA A 406 -15.59 4.57 -19.75
C ALA A 406 -15.74 4.21 -18.26
N VAL A 407 -16.16 2.98 -17.94
CA VAL A 407 -16.27 2.48 -16.56
C VAL A 407 -14.89 2.42 -15.92
N ASP A 408 -13.92 1.84 -16.61
CA ASP A 408 -12.54 1.69 -16.14
C ASP A 408 -11.93 3.06 -15.85
N HIS A 409 -12.04 4.00 -16.78
CA HIS A 409 -11.60 5.37 -16.61
C HIS A 409 -12.27 6.05 -15.40
N ALA A 410 -13.59 5.93 -15.29
CA ALA A 410 -14.34 6.58 -14.21
C ALA A 410 -13.96 6.04 -12.83
N ARG A 411 -13.78 4.72 -12.70
CA ARG A 411 -13.42 4.06 -11.44
C ARG A 411 -11.98 4.34 -11.04
N ILE A 412 -11.03 4.28 -11.98
CA ILE A 412 -9.62 4.65 -11.72
C ILE A 412 -9.56 6.09 -11.24
N GLY A 413 -10.19 7.01 -11.96
CA GLY A 413 -10.21 8.43 -11.60
C GLY A 413 -10.86 8.69 -10.24
N HIS A 414 -11.99 8.03 -9.96
CA HIS A 414 -12.67 8.11 -8.66
C HIS A 414 -11.78 7.65 -7.50
N ASN A 415 -11.10 6.50 -7.64
CA ASN A 415 -10.24 5.99 -6.57
C ASN A 415 -9.07 6.92 -6.26
N HIS A 416 -8.45 7.52 -7.29
CA HIS A 416 -7.40 8.52 -7.10
C HIS A 416 -7.96 9.81 -6.50
N TRP A 417 -9.12 10.30 -6.96
CA TRP A 417 -9.79 11.46 -6.37
C TRP A 417 -10.07 11.24 -4.88
N ALA A 418 -10.55 10.07 -4.47
CA ALA A 418 -10.82 9.75 -3.08
C ALA A 418 -9.53 9.77 -2.22
N ILE A 419 -8.41 9.26 -2.75
CA ILE A 419 -7.11 9.36 -2.08
C ILE A 419 -6.68 10.81 -1.91
N GLU A 420 -6.84 11.65 -2.93
CA GLU A 420 -6.52 13.08 -2.81
C GLU A 420 -7.38 13.78 -1.76
N GLN A 421 -8.67 13.44 -1.64
CA GLN A 421 -9.51 13.98 -0.57
C GLN A 421 -8.98 13.58 0.82
N ILE A 422 -8.58 12.32 0.98
CA ILE A 422 -8.01 11.81 2.24
C ILE A 422 -6.71 12.54 2.59
N LEU A 423 -5.77 12.65 1.64
CA LEU A 423 -4.49 13.33 1.86
C LEU A 423 -4.63 14.85 2.00
N GLY A 424 -5.66 15.43 1.37
CA GLY A 424 -6.09 16.81 1.58
C GLY A 424 -6.51 17.03 3.03
N ALA A 425 -7.42 16.20 3.55
CA ALA A 425 -7.86 16.26 4.94
C ALA A 425 -6.69 16.11 5.94
N VAL A 426 -5.77 15.16 5.68
CA VAL A 426 -4.55 14.99 6.47
C VAL A 426 -3.65 16.23 6.40
N SER A 427 -3.52 16.86 5.24
CA SER A 427 -2.65 18.03 5.05
C SER A 427 -3.24 19.33 5.60
N CYS A 428 -4.56 19.42 5.74
CA CYS A 428 -5.24 20.57 6.35
C CYS A 428 -5.18 20.57 7.88
N ALA A 429 -4.72 19.49 8.52
CA ALA A 429 -4.55 19.44 9.96
C ALA A 429 -3.51 20.48 10.44
N ALA A 430 -3.91 21.35 11.37
CA ALA A 430 -3.07 22.40 11.95
C ALA A 430 -2.08 21.84 13.00
N GLY A 431 -1.25 20.87 12.60
CA GLY A 431 -0.27 20.20 13.44
C GLY A 431 -0.70 18.82 13.95
N ILE A 432 0.18 18.20 14.73
CA ILE A 432 0.08 16.77 15.09
C ILE A 432 -1.14 16.46 15.95
N ALA A 433 -1.53 17.36 16.86
CA ALA A 433 -2.71 17.18 17.72
C ALA A 433 -4.01 17.22 16.90
N ALA A 434 -4.15 18.19 15.98
CA ALA A 434 -5.30 18.26 15.08
C ALA A 434 -5.35 17.03 14.15
N LEU A 435 -4.20 16.55 13.68
CA LEU A 435 -4.12 15.32 12.89
C LEU A 435 -4.56 14.11 13.71
N ALA A 436 -4.07 13.96 14.95
CA ALA A 436 -4.47 12.88 15.86
C ALA A 436 -5.99 12.84 16.03
N SER A 437 -6.62 13.98 16.36
CA SER A 437 -8.07 14.05 16.51
C SER A 437 -8.84 13.77 15.21
N HIS A 438 -8.29 14.13 14.05
CA HIS A 438 -8.87 13.74 12.77
C HIS A 438 -8.79 12.21 12.56
N VAL A 439 -7.63 11.60 12.82
CA VAL A 439 -7.43 10.16 12.66
C VAL A 439 -8.30 9.36 13.64
N GLU A 440 -8.45 9.82 14.89
CA GLU A 440 -9.36 9.23 15.88
C GLU A 440 -10.78 9.12 15.32
N ARG A 441 -11.36 10.22 14.82
CA ARG A 441 -12.70 10.20 14.20
C ARG A 441 -12.78 9.25 13.01
N VAL A 442 -11.78 9.28 12.12
CA VAL A 442 -11.73 8.38 10.95
C VAL A 442 -11.70 6.92 11.38
N VAL A 443 -11.01 6.59 12.47
CA VAL A 443 -10.94 5.24 13.02
C VAL A 443 -12.26 4.83 13.66
N ASP A 444 -12.94 5.74 14.37
CA ASP A 444 -14.27 5.51 14.95
C ASP A 444 -15.31 5.25 13.85
N ASP A 445 -15.34 6.08 12.81
CA ASP A 445 -16.21 5.92 11.64
C ASP A 445 -15.93 4.58 10.93
N TYR A 446 -14.65 4.20 10.79
CA TYR A 446 -14.26 2.92 10.21
C TYR A 446 -14.71 1.75 11.07
N ALA A 447 -14.55 1.84 12.39
CA ALA A 447 -14.97 0.80 13.33
C ALA A 447 -16.49 0.58 13.30
N ALA A 448 -17.28 1.66 13.15
CA ALA A 448 -18.74 1.60 13.06
C ALA A 448 -19.26 0.91 11.77
N THR A 449 -18.41 0.75 10.75
CA THR A 449 -18.84 0.39 9.39
C THR A 449 -18.18 -0.87 8.83
N THR A 450 -17.30 -1.49 9.63
CA THR A 450 -16.49 -2.66 9.27
C THR A 450 -16.78 -3.85 10.19
N THR A 451 -16.07 -4.97 10.00
CA THR A 451 -16.21 -6.15 10.86
C THR A 451 -15.28 -6.06 12.08
N PRO A 452 -15.64 -6.71 13.22
CA PRO A 452 -14.91 -6.53 14.48
C PRO A 452 -13.39 -6.75 14.41
N PRO A 453 -12.85 -7.79 13.73
CA PRO A 453 -11.39 -7.98 13.66
C PRO A 453 -10.66 -6.82 12.96
N PHE A 454 -11.28 -6.22 11.95
CA PHE A 454 -10.71 -5.10 11.21
C PHE A 454 -10.81 -3.80 12.00
N ALA A 455 -11.93 -3.57 12.67
CA ALA A 455 -12.11 -2.45 13.59
C ALA A 455 -11.05 -2.47 14.69
N GLN A 456 -10.90 -3.62 15.36
CA GLN A 456 -9.92 -3.82 16.42
C GLN A 456 -8.48 -3.65 15.93
N ALA A 457 -8.14 -4.16 14.75
CA ALA A 457 -6.78 -4.01 14.19
C ALA A 457 -6.42 -2.55 13.88
N VAL A 458 -7.37 -1.78 13.34
CA VAL A 458 -7.19 -0.35 13.05
C VAL A 458 -7.12 0.46 14.34
N ALA A 459 -8.00 0.20 15.30
CA ALA A 459 -7.96 0.84 16.62
C ALA A 459 -6.65 0.55 17.36
N GLN A 460 -6.17 -0.69 17.30
CA GLN A 460 -4.87 -1.06 17.86
C GLN A 460 -3.71 -0.37 17.13
N GLY A 461 -3.81 -0.20 15.81
CA GLY A 461 -2.89 0.61 15.03
C GLY A 461 -2.85 2.06 15.51
N LEU A 462 -4.01 2.69 15.72
CA LEU A 462 -4.10 4.05 16.26
C LEU A 462 -3.47 4.16 17.65
N ALA A 463 -3.76 3.21 18.55
CA ALA A 463 -3.15 3.16 19.87
C ALA A 463 -1.61 3.11 19.77
N PHE A 464 -1.06 2.33 18.82
CA PHE A 464 0.38 2.32 18.57
C PHE A 464 0.91 3.63 17.95
N ALA A 465 0.14 4.32 17.12
CA ALA A 465 0.56 5.59 16.56
C ALA A 465 0.69 6.67 17.66
N LEU A 466 -0.22 6.65 18.64
CA LEU A 466 -0.34 7.67 19.67
C LEU A 466 0.50 7.41 20.93
N ASP A 467 0.88 6.17 21.23
CA ASP A 467 1.61 5.86 22.46
C ASP A 467 3.03 6.49 22.46
N PRO A 468 3.34 7.42 23.39
CA PRO A 468 4.66 8.01 23.48
C PRO A 468 5.70 7.07 24.12
N LYS A 469 5.28 5.95 24.72
CA LYS A 469 6.11 5.03 25.53
C LYS A 469 6.39 3.68 24.86
N LEU A 470 6.05 3.51 23.59
CA LEU A 470 6.51 2.37 22.77
C LEU A 470 8.05 2.27 22.76
#